data_AF-A0A8H4AVE5-F1
#
_entry.id   AF-A0A8H4AVE5-F1
#
_cell.length_a   1.000
_cell.length_b   1.000
_cell.length_c   1.000
_cell.angle_alpha   90.00
_cell.angle_beta   90.00
_cell.angle_gamma   90.00
#
_symmetry.space_group_name_H-M   'P 1'
#
loop_
_entity.id
_entity.type
_entity.pdbx_description
1 polymer ?
#
loop_
_entity_poly.entity_id
_entity_poly.type
_entity_poly.pdbx_seq_one_letter_code
_entity_poly.pdbx_strand_id
1 'polypeptide(L)' 'MKIAKETLIWTTPSQTDLSEGFEHGDIAWFLEGQLYNCVDRHAIKKPDKIAIIYEVDEPGQSRICNK' A
#
# COMPACT_ATOMS: atom_id res chain seq x y z
N MET A 1 9.48 -10.69 -9.76
CA MET A 1 9.33 -10.98 -8.30
C MET A 1 10.11 -10.14 -7.27
N LYS A 2 11.44 -9.92 -7.34
CA LYS A 2 12.24 -9.46 -6.17
C LYS A 2 11.73 -8.17 -5.50
N ILE A 3 11.51 -7.11 -6.28
CA ILE A 3 11.08 -5.80 -5.75
C ILE A 3 9.70 -5.88 -5.08
N ALA A 4 8.76 -6.62 -5.67
CA ALA A 4 7.40 -6.77 -5.14
C ALA A 4 7.37 -7.51 -3.79
N LYS A 5 8.25 -8.51 -3.61
CA LYS A 5 8.40 -9.24 -2.34
C LYS A 5 9.08 -8.43 -1.25
N GLU A 6 9.97 -7.52 -1.62
CA GLU A 6 10.71 -6.68 -0.66
C GLU A 6 9.93 -5.43 -0.23
N THR A 7 9.06 -4.90 -1.10
CA THR A 7 8.38 -3.61 -0.88
C THR A 7 6.98 -3.77 -0.29
N LEU A 8 6.31 -4.89 -0.56
CA LEU A 8 4.95 -5.17 -0.13
C LEU A 8 4.93 -6.34 0.84
N ILE A 9 4.11 -6.21 1.88
CA ILE A 9 3.75 -7.32 2.76
C ILE A 9 2.51 -7.96 2.15
N TRP A 10 2.66 -9.21 1.74
CA TRP A 10 1.59 -10.03 1.16
C TRP A 10 0.93 -10.84 2.25
N THR A 11 -0.40 -10.78 2.32
CA THR A 11 -1.22 -11.68 3.15
C THR A 11 -1.29 -13.06 2.49
N THR A 12 -1.40 -13.07 1.17
CA THR A 12 -1.27 -14.28 0.34
C THR A 12 -0.37 -13.93 -0.84
N PRO A 13 0.75 -14.63 -1.04
CA PRO A 13 1.65 -14.37 -2.15
C PRO A 13 1.02 -14.80 -3.48
N SER A 14 1.25 -14.02 -4.53
CA SER A 14 0.83 -14.37 -5.89
C SER A 14 1.67 -15.54 -6.43
N GLN A 15 1.04 -16.44 -7.19
CA GLN A 15 1.76 -17.49 -7.91
C GLN A 15 2.12 -17.06 -9.35
N THR A 16 1.34 -16.14 -9.93
CA THR A 16 1.54 -15.61 -11.28
C THR A 16 1.93 -14.13 -11.22
N ASP A 17 3.10 -13.79 -11.76
CA ASP A 17 3.63 -12.42 -11.75
C ASP A 17 2.92 -11.49 -12.74
N LEU A 18 2.70 -11.96 -13.97
CA LEU A 18 2.02 -11.24 -15.05
C LEU A 18 1.21 -12.27 -15.82
N SER A 19 -0.06 -11.98 -16.03
CA SER A 19 -0.91 -12.64 -17.01
C SER A 19 -1.30 -11.64 -18.07
N GLU A 20 -1.47 -12.15 -19.30
CA GLU A 20 -2.12 -11.46 -20.40
C GLU A 20 -1.35 -10.23 -20.96
N GLY A 21 -1.89 -9.60 -22.02
CA GLY A 21 -1.11 -8.72 -22.91
C GLY A 21 -1.93 -7.61 -23.58
N PHE A 22 -1.24 -6.72 -24.29
CA PHE A 22 -1.89 -5.55 -24.90
C PHE A 22 -2.88 -5.89 -26.01
N GLU A 23 -2.79 -7.08 -26.62
CA GLU A 23 -3.65 -7.48 -27.73
C GLU A 23 -5.13 -7.61 -27.34
N HIS A 24 -5.41 -8.08 -26.12
CA HIS A 24 -6.77 -8.28 -25.62
C HIS A 24 -7.11 -7.33 -24.45
N GLY A 25 -6.15 -6.53 -23.98
CA GLY A 25 -6.36 -5.48 -22.97
C GLY A 25 -6.51 -6.03 -21.55
N ASP A 26 -5.97 -7.20 -21.30
CA ASP A 26 -6.30 -8.10 -20.20
C ASP A 26 -5.14 -8.22 -19.17
N ILE A 27 -4.16 -7.31 -19.26
CA ILE A 27 -2.97 -7.26 -18.40
C ILE A 27 -3.32 -7.30 -16.90
N ALA A 28 -2.85 -8.34 -16.21
CA ALA A 28 -3.01 -8.51 -14.77
C ALA A 28 -1.67 -8.84 -14.09
N TRP A 29 -1.32 -8.10 -13.04
CA TRP A 29 -0.09 -8.31 -12.26
C TRP A 29 -0.40 -8.92 -10.90
N PHE A 30 0.42 -9.89 -10.48
CA PHE A 30 0.34 -10.56 -9.17
C PHE A 30 -1.03 -11.19 -8.89
N LEU A 31 -1.54 -11.94 -9.87
CA LEU A 31 -2.79 -12.68 -9.75
C LEU A 31 -2.81 -13.55 -8.50
N GLU A 32 -4.00 -13.67 -7.92
CA GLU A 32 -4.27 -14.40 -6.67
C GLU A 32 -3.64 -13.80 -5.41
N GLY A 33 -2.81 -12.75 -5.56
CA GLY A 33 -2.17 -12.06 -4.44
C GLY A 33 -3.15 -11.21 -3.64
N GLN A 34 -3.00 -11.22 -2.31
CA GLN A 34 -3.78 -10.40 -1.37
C GLN A 34 -2.83 -9.63 -0.44
N LEU A 35 -3.13 -8.36 -0.14
CA LEU A 35 -2.22 -7.49 0.62
C LEU A 35 -2.92 -6.36 1.40
N TYR A 36 -2.36 -5.99 2.56
CA TYR A 36 -2.74 -4.82 3.38
C TYR A 36 -1.47 -4.06 3.83
N ASN A 37 -1.24 -2.84 3.36
CA ASN A 37 0.09 -2.19 3.50
C ASN A 37 0.10 -0.73 4.00
N CYS A 38 -0.98 0.04 3.88
CA CYS A 38 -0.86 1.50 4.05
C CYS A 38 -0.80 1.95 5.51
N VAL A 39 -1.50 1.27 6.42
CA VAL A 39 -1.64 1.70 7.83
C VAL A 39 -1.15 0.62 8.77
N ASP A 40 -1.73 -0.57 8.73
CA ASP A 40 -1.57 -1.65 9.71
C ASP A 40 -0.10 -2.00 9.97
N ARG A 41 0.67 -2.30 8.91
CA ARG A 41 2.10 -2.65 9.04
C ARG A 41 2.94 -1.54 9.66
N HIS A 42 2.54 -0.28 9.47
CA HIS A 42 3.24 0.87 9.99
C HIS A 42 2.80 1.19 11.43
N ALA A 43 1.52 1.04 11.74
CA ALA A 43 0.94 1.20 13.07
C ALA A 43 1.52 0.19 14.05
N ILE A 44 1.62 -1.09 13.66
CA ILE A 44 2.21 -2.16 14.50
C ILE A 44 3.67 -1.81 14.89
N LYS A 45 4.46 -1.27 13.96
CA LYS A 45 5.87 -0.96 14.20
C LYS A 45 6.09 0.36 14.95
N LYS A 46 5.26 1.37 14.66
CA LYS A 46 5.37 2.71 15.26
C LYS A 46 4.01 3.42 15.23
N PRO A 47 3.13 3.18 16.21
CA PRO A 47 1.77 3.72 16.22
C PRO A 47 1.76 5.24 16.33
N ASP A 48 2.61 5.81 17.20
CA ASP A 48 2.70 7.26 17.41
C ASP A 48 3.34 8.04 16.25
N LYS A 49 3.64 7.39 15.12
CA LYS A 49 4.15 8.09 13.94
C LYS A 49 3.00 8.81 13.23
N ILE A 50 3.15 10.12 13.07
CA ILE A 50 2.25 10.95 12.26
C ILE A 50 2.06 10.32 10.88
N ALA A 51 0.80 10.05 10.54
CA ALA A 51 0.35 9.45 9.30
C ALA A 51 -0.05 10.50 8.28
N ILE A 52 -0.83 11.48 8.76
CA ILE A 52 -1.45 12.53 7.96
C ILE A 52 -1.17 13.84 8.68
N ILE A 53 -0.66 14.80 7.91
CA ILE A 53 -0.62 16.21 8.29
C ILE A 53 -1.79 16.86 7.53
N TYR A 54 -2.84 17.20 8.25
CA TYR A 54 -4.03 17.83 7.69
C TYR A 54 -3.89 19.34 7.83
N GLU A 55 -3.55 20.00 6.73
CA GLU A 55 -3.47 21.45 6.65
C GLU A 55 -4.84 21.99 6.22
N VAL A 56 -5.43 22.83 7.07
CA VAL A 56 -6.72 23.48 6.82
C VAL A 56 -6.45 24.82 6.15
N ASP A 57 -7.39 25.25 5.31
CA ASP A 57 -7.30 26.50 4.54
C ASP A 57 -7.07 27.73 5.43
N GLU A 58 -7.69 27.74 6.62
CA GLU A 58 -7.47 28.79 7.61
C GLU A 58 -6.16 28.57 8.40
N PRO A 59 -5.24 29.56 8.40
CA PRO A 59 -3.99 29.48 9.13
C PRO A 59 -4.20 29.17 10.62
N GLY A 60 -3.46 28.18 11.14
CA GLY A 60 -3.49 27.81 12.56
C GLY A 60 -4.49 26.72 12.93
N GLN A 61 -5.26 26.17 11.98
CA GLN A 61 -6.20 25.07 12.24
C GLN A 61 -5.67 23.67 11.84
N SER A 62 -4.39 23.55 11.48
CA SER A 62 -3.79 22.28 11.07
C SER A 62 -3.86 21.21 12.16
N ARG A 63 -4.11 19.96 11.76
CA ARG A 63 -4.21 18.80 12.65
C ARG A 63 -3.25 17.70 12.22
N ILE A 64 -2.80 16.90 13.17
CA ILE A 64 -2.01 15.69 12.90
C ILE A 64 -2.81 14.46 13.32
N CYS A 65 -2.78 13.43 12.49
CA CYS A 65 -3.36 12.12 12.82
C CYS A 65 -2.24 11.08 12.91
N ASN A 66 -2.13 10.42 14.06
CA ASN A 66 -1.24 9.26 14.26
C ASN A 66 -1.89 7.98 13.73
N LYS A 67 -1.14 6.88 13.66
CA LYS A 67 -1.60 5.58 13.14
C LYS A 67 -2.04 4.63 14.24
#